data_AF-A0A803JIC0-F1
#
_entry.id   AF-A0A803JIC0-F1
#
_cell.length_a   1.000
_cell.length_b   1.000
_cell.length_c   1.000
_cell.angle_alpha   90.00
_cell.angle_beta   90.00
_cell.angle_gamma   90.00
#
_symmetry.space_group_name_H-M   'P 1'
#
loop_
_entity.id
_entity.type
_entity.pdbx_description
1 polymer ?
#
loop_
_entity_poly.entity_id
_entity_poly.type
_entity_poly.pdbx_seq_one_letter_code
_entity_poly.pdbx_strand_id
1 'polypeptide(L)'
;MPSDFDILNWIVYPNQTLNGIKVGTYAQRSASQELRINESLIRWSPSFNETPRTPCSETCLIGFRKKPKEGFPECCNDCAPCPEGEISNQTDRETCFKCPINQWPNLNRTICTDKVIIYLSYHEPLGASLALLSVLFCIMTCLVLMIFTKYRNTAVVKANNRDLSYILLVSLKICFLCNLMFIGHPRHVTCILRQTVFGVIFSIVISSVLAKTVTVVIAFNATRPGSKLKNYLGPRVSNSIVIFCSLIQVIICTSGLINSPPFPYYNTDDIVGVIVAECHEHSRYGFYCILGFMGLLAALSFIIAFFAR
;
A
#
# COMPACT_ATOMS: atom_id res chain seq x y z
N MET A 1 55.72 -42.68 16.91
CA MET A 1 57.17 -42.39 17.03
C MET A 1 57.30 -40.95 17.47
N PRO A 2 58.08 -40.63 18.51
CA PRO A 2 58.42 -39.24 18.81
C PRO A 2 59.29 -38.71 17.67
N SER A 3 58.95 -37.53 17.18
CA SER A 3 59.61 -36.90 16.05
C SER A 3 59.94 -35.46 16.45
N ASP A 4 61.24 -35.15 16.47
CA ASP A 4 61.76 -33.82 16.73
C ASP A 4 62.25 -33.21 15.42
N PHE A 5 61.77 -32.02 15.11
CA PHE A 5 62.07 -31.31 13.88
C PHE A 5 62.68 -29.94 14.17
N ASP A 6 63.69 -29.58 13.41
CA ASP A 6 64.28 -28.25 13.41
C ASP A 6 63.56 -27.37 12.38
N ILE A 7 63.23 -26.14 12.79
CA ILE A 7 62.61 -25.13 11.92
C ILE A 7 63.73 -24.19 11.47
N LEU A 8 63.96 -24.11 10.16
CA LEU A 8 64.97 -23.26 9.54
C LEU A 8 64.33 -22.09 8.78
N ASN A 9 64.92 -20.90 8.88
CA ASN A 9 64.63 -19.76 8.03
C ASN A 9 65.72 -19.63 6.96
N TRP A 10 65.33 -19.74 5.69
CA TRP A 10 66.26 -19.66 4.55
C TRP A 10 66.38 -18.22 4.06
N ILE A 11 67.61 -17.71 4.03
CA ILE A 11 67.91 -16.33 3.63
C ILE A 11 68.75 -16.37 2.36
N VAL A 12 68.30 -15.62 1.34
CA VAL A 12 69.05 -15.36 0.12
C VAL A 12 69.82 -14.06 0.31
N TYR A 13 71.14 -14.13 0.30
CA TYR A 13 71.99 -12.95 0.37
C TYR A 13 72.16 -12.32 -1.02
N PRO A 14 72.55 -11.03 -1.12
CA PRO A 14 72.72 -10.34 -2.40
C PRO A 14 73.71 -11.00 -3.37
N ASN A 15 74.63 -11.81 -2.82
CA ASN A 15 75.60 -12.63 -3.56
C ASN A 15 74.99 -13.96 -4.09
N GLN A 16 73.66 -14.12 -4.06
CA GLN A 16 72.92 -15.33 -4.44
C GLN A 16 73.22 -16.58 -3.58
N THR A 17 73.89 -16.42 -2.43
CA THR A 17 74.08 -17.54 -1.50
C THR A 17 72.84 -17.76 -0.63
N LEU A 18 72.50 -19.03 -0.41
CA LEU A 18 71.39 -19.47 0.42
C LEU A 18 71.94 -19.96 1.76
N ASN A 19 71.47 -19.43 2.88
CA ASN A 19 71.83 -19.90 4.21
C ASN A 19 70.59 -20.20 5.05
N GLY A 20 70.58 -21.34 5.73
CA GLY A 20 69.49 -21.76 6.62
C GLY A 20 69.87 -21.49 8.07
N ILE A 21 69.15 -20.58 8.73
CA ILE A 21 69.34 -20.31 10.16
C ILE A 21 68.28 -21.06 10.94
N LYS A 22 68.68 -21.82 11.97
CA LYS A 22 67.72 -22.46 12.88
C LYS A 22 66.99 -21.41 13.72
N VAL A 23 65.67 -21.36 13.58
CA VAL A 23 64.80 -20.37 14.23
C VAL A 23 63.84 -21.02 15.23
N GLY A 24 63.70 -22.35 15.24
CA GLY A 24 62.81 -23.03 16.16
C GLY A 24 62.94 -24.56 16.16
N THR A 25 62.13 -25.19 17.00
CA THR A 25 62.01 -26.65 17.12
C THR A 25 60.54 -27.05 17.29
N TYR A 26 60.14 -28.13 16.67
CA TYR A 26 58.83 -28.76 16.85
C TYR A 26 59.02 -30.19 17.34
N ALA A 27 58.48 -30.50 18.53
CA ALA A 27 58.56 -31.81 19.14
C ALA A 27 57.16 -32.41 19.28
N GLN A 28 56.92 -33.55 18.65
CA GLN A 28 55.68 -34.30 18.80
C GLN A 28 55.86 -35.44 19.80
N ARG A 29 55.38 -35.25 21.02
CA ARG A 29 55.28 -36.30 22.05
C ARG A 29 53.90 -36.95 21.99
N SER A 30 53.76 -38.17 22.49
CA SER A 30 52.53 -38.98 22.41
C SER A 30 51.27 -38.32 23.01
N ALA A 31 51.42 -37.33 23.89
CA ALA A 31 50.31 -36.59 24.52
C ALA A 31 50.43 -35.06 24.41
N SER A 32 51.50 -34.52 23.81
CA SER A 32 51.68 -33.08 23.69
C SER A 32 52.52 -32.69 22.46
N GLN A 33 52.09 -31.62 21.81
CA GLN A 33 52.84 -30.98 20.73
C GLN A 33 53.47 -29.71 21.29
N GLU A 34 54.80 -29.57 21.19
CA GLU A 34 55.54 -28.41 21.68
C GLU A 34 56.21 -27.70 20.50
N LEU A 35 55.74 -26.50 20.17
CA LEU A 35 56.32 -25.62 19.15
C LEU A 35 57.06 -24.48 19.84
N ARG A 36 58.37 -24.35 19.58
CA ARG A 36 59.20 -23.25 20.06
C ARG A 36 59.80 -22.51 18.87
N ILE A 37 59.45 -21.23 18.71
CA ILE A 37 59.99 -20.37 17.66
C ILE A 37 60.59 -19.13 18.32
N ASN A 38 61.80 -18.75 17.88
CA ASN A 38 62.43 -17.51 18.27
C ASN A 38 62.29 -16.48 17.15
N GLU A 39 61.27 -15.62 17.26
CA GLU A 39 60.94 -14.62 16.23
C GLU A 39 62.09 -13.63 15.97
N SER A 40 62.93 -13.34 16.97
CA SER A 40 64.06 -12.42 16.82
C SER A 40 65.14 -12.90 15.85
N LEU A 41 65.18 -14.21 15.54
CA LEU A 41 66.12 -14.81 14.59
C LEU A 41 65.55 -14.87 13.16
N ILE A 42 64.25 -14.61 12.98
CA ILE A 42 63.60 -14.59 11.67
C ILE A 42 63.96 -13.29 10.97
N ARG A 43 64.52 -13.40 9.76
CA ARG A 43 64.79 -12.26 8.88
C ARG A 43 63.85 -12.33 7.69
N TRP A 44 63.05 -11.28 7.51
CA TRP A 44 62.18 -11.10 6.36
C TRP A 44 62.92 -10.39 5.22
N SER A 45 62.31 -10.39 4.04
CA SER A 45 62.77 -9.57 2.91
C SER A 45 62.86 -8.09 3.33
N PRO A 46 63.80 -7.29 2.79
CA PRO A 46 63.94 -5.86 3.13
C PRO A 46 62.66 -5.03 2.98
N SER A 47 61.68 -5.53 2.22
CA SER A 47 60.35 -4.92 2.05
C SER A 47 59.42 -5.07 3.26
N PHE A 48 59.77 -5.91 4.25
CA PHE A 48 58.96 -6.18 5.44
C PHE A 48 59.81 -5.98 6.69
N ASN A 49 59.42 -5.03 7.55
CA ASN A 49 60.08 -4.80 8.84
C ASN A 49 59.59 -5.75 9.94
N GLU A 50 58.43 -6.37 9.75
CA GLU A 50 57.78 -7.29 10.69
C GLU A 50 57.21 -8.50 9.94
N THR A 51 56.73 -9.51 10.68
CA THR A 51 56.06 -10.69 10.11
C THR A 51 54.90 -10.26 9.22
N PRO A 52 54.93 -10.54 7.90
CA PRO A 52 53.90 -10.11 6.99
C PRO A 52 52.57 -10.78 7.35
N ARG A 53 51.57 -9.95 7.67
CA ARG A 53 50.19 -10.38 7.84
C ARG A 53 49.43 -9.98 6.59
N THR A 54 49.02 -10.94 5.79
CA THR A 54 48.09 -10.72 4.68
C THR A 54 46.71 -11.24 5.11
N PRO A 55 45.89 -10.44 5.82
CA PRO A 55 44.52 -10.82 6.01
C PRO A 55 43.86 -10.92 4.63
N CYS A 56 43.43 -12.13 4.27
CA CYS A 56 42.70 -12.34 3.02
C CYS A 56 41.28 -11.74 3.09
N SER A 57 40.72 -11.70 4.30
CA SER A 57 39.41 -11.12 4.60
C SER A 57 39.54 -9.70 5.10
N GLU A 58 38.69 -8.81 4.60
CA GLU A 58 38.49 -7.48 5.15
C GLU A 58 37.53 -7.53 6.36
N THR A 59 37.67 -6.57 7.29
CA THR A 59 36.71 -6.40 8.39
C THR A 59 35.48 -5.68 7.87
N CYS A 60 34.32 -6.35 7.87
CA CYS A 60 33.10 -5.74 7.37
C CYS A 60 32.54 -4.68 8.31
N LEU A 61 32.20 -3.51 7.75
CA LEU A 61 31.54 -2.45 8.51
C LEU A 61 30.06 -2.77 8.76
N ILE A 62 29.45 -2.02 9.66
CA ILE A 62 27.99 -2.08 9.90
C ILE A 62 27.21 -1.90 8.58
N GLY A 63 26.10 -2.60 8.43
CA GLY A 63 25.32 -2.67 7.18
C GLY A 63 25.81 -3.70 6.16
N PHE A 64 26.98 -4.29 6.39
CA PHE A 64 27.57 -5.34 5.55
C PHE A 64 27.67 -6.67 6.31
N ARG A 65 27.68 -7.75 5.54
CA ARG A 65 27.95 -9.12 5.98
C ARG A 65 29.11 -9.72 5.21
N LYS A 66 29.74 -10.72 5.80
CA LYS A 66 30.71 -11.56 5.10
C LYS A 66 30.04 -12.35 3.96
N LYS A 67 30.71 -12.39 2.83
CA LYS A 67 30.39 -13.21 1.67
C LYS A 67 31.64 -13.99 1.27
N PRO A 68 31.58 -15.33 1.17
CA PRO A 68 32.71 -16.13 0.71
C PRO A 68 33.21 -15.65 -0.65
N LYS A 69 34.53 -15.54 -0.79
CA LYS A 69 35.17 -15.10 -2.02
C LYS A 69 35.30 -16.27 -2.98
N GLU A 70 34.72 -16.15 -4.18
CA GLU A 70 34.76 -17.21 -5.18
C GLU A 70 36.19 -17.54 -5.59
N GLY A 71 36.56 -18.83 -5.53
CA GLY A 71 37.90 -19.32 -5.91
C GLY A 71 38.96 -19.22 -4.81
N PHE A 72 38.63 -18.75 -3.61
CA PHE A 72 39.53 -18.69 -2.45
C PHE A 72 39.10 -19.65 -1.32
N PRO A 73 39.99 -19.97 -0.35
CA PRO A 73 39.62 -20.76 0.83
C PRO A 73 38.53 -20.09 1.69
N GLU A 74 37.78 -20.88 2.48
CA GLU A 74 36.64 -20.38 3.30
C GLU A 74 36.99 -19.25 4.27
N CYS A 75 38.27 -19.11 4.65
CA CYS A 75 38.74 -18.01 5.50
C CYS A 75 38.86 -16.66 4.78
N CYS A 76 38.63 -16.63 3.46
CA CYS A 76 38.66 -15.44 2.61
C CYS A 76 37.23 -14.99 2.27
N ASN A 77 36.80 -13.89 2.88
CA ASN A 77 35.49 -13.29 2.71
C ASN A 77 35.63 -11.86 2.19
N ASP A 78 34.77 -11.49 1.25
CA ASP A 78 34.52 -10.12 0.87
C ASP A 78 33.31 -9.58 1.66
N CYS A 79 33.14 -8.26 1.71
CA CYS A 79 32.00 -7.63 2.36
C CYS A 79 30.88 -7.34 1.35
N ALA A 80 29.69 -7.86 1.62
CA ALA A 80 28.50 -7.61 0.83
C ALA A 80 27.42 -6.90 1.67
N PRO A 81 26.62 -5.99 1.10
CA PRO A 81 25.54 -5.36 1.85
C PRO A 81 24.51 -6.41 2.31
N CYS A 82 23.90 -6.18 3.48
CA CYS A 82 22.80 -7.03 3.98
C CYS A 82 21.65 -7.12 2.97
N PRO A 83 20.93 -8.24 2.82
CA PRO A 83 19.78 -8.32 1.92
C PRO A 83 18.61 -7.41 2.37
N GLU A 84 17.60 -7.27 1.52
CA GLU A 84 16.45 -6.39 1.80
C GLU A 84 15.68 -6.82 3.05
N GLY A 85 15.26 -5.84 3.87
CA GLY A 85 14.58 -6.10 5.14
C GLY A 85 15.49 -6.53 6.29
N GLU A 86 16.80 -6.65 6.06
CA GLU A 86 17.79 -7.03 7.08
C GLU A 86 18.81 -5.92 7.35
N ILE A 87 19.39 -5.96 8.55
CA ILE A 87 20.42 -5.02 9.00
C ILE A 87 21.61 -5.75 9.63
N SER A 88 22.73 -5.02 9.72
CA SER A 88 23.90 -5.40 10.54
C SER A 88 24.31 -4.21 11.40
N ASN A 89 24.17 -4.35 12.71
CA ASN A 89 24.45 -3.31 13.70
C ASN A 89 25.84 -3.44 14.34
N GLN A 90 26.62 -4.44 13.94
CA GLN A 90 27.95 -4.74 14.48
C GLN A 90 28.94 -4.94 13.34
N THR A 91 30.20 -4.59 13.59
CA THR A 91 31.30 -4.88 12.67
C THR A 91 31.61 -6.37 12.63
N ASP A 92 32.08 -6.82 11.46
CA ASP A 92 32.61 -8.15 11.19
C ASP A 92 31.63 -9.32 11.31
N ARG A 93 30.34 -9.05 11.12
CA ARG A 93 29.27 -10.03 11.28
C ARG A 93 29.11 -10.94 10.04
N GLU A 94 28.88 -12.22 10.27
CA GLU A 94 28.65 -13.22 9.21
C GLU A 94 27.23 -13.16 8.64
N THR A 95 26.24 -12.90 9.51
CA THR A 95 24.82 -12.92 9.15
C THR A 95 24.14 -11.62 9.53
N CYS A 96 23.26 -11.16 8.65
CA CYS A 96 22.35 -10.04 8.93
C CYS A 96 21.11 -10.57 9.65
N PHE A 97 20.36 -9.66 10.28
CA PHE A 97 19.12 -10.01 10.96
C PHE A 97 17.96 -9.16 10.45
N LYS A 98 16.77 -9.77 10.41
CA LYS A 98 15.56 -9.15 9.88
C LYS A 98 14.98 -8.13 10.85
N CYS A 99 14.52 -6.99 10.34
CA CYS A 99 13.82 -6.00 11.16
C CYS A 99 12.45 -6.52 11.63
N PRO A 100 11.95 -6.03 12.79
CA PRO A 100 10.58 -6.27 13.24
C PRO A 100 9.53 -5.80 12.22
N ILE A 101 8.32 -6.34 12.28
CA ILE A 101 7.27 -6.12 11.26
C ILE A 101 6.88 -4.63 11.06
N ASN A 102 6.96 -3.83 12.12
CA ASN A 102 6.62 -2.40 12.12
C ASN A 102 7.80 -1.52 11.68
N GLN A 103 8.97 -2.11 11.42
CA GLN A 103 10.21 -1.38 11.14
C GLN A 103 10.79 -1.79 9.79
N TRP A 104 11.64 -0.92 9.25
CA TRP A 104 12.37 -1.12 8.02
C TRP A 104 13.82 -0.68 8.17
N PRO A 105 14.78 -1.36 7.50
CA PRO A 105 16.16 -0.90 7.45
C PRO A 105 16.27 0.55 6.96
N ASN A 106 17.13 1.35 7.59
CA ASN A 106 17.56 2.63 7.02
C ASN A 106 18.36 2.40 5.71
N LEU A 107 18.64 3.48 4.98
CA LEU A 107 19.38 3.42 3.71
C LEU A 107 20.71 2.66 3.81
N ASN A 108 21.42 2.80 4.93
CA ASN A 108 22.71 2.15 5.18
C ASN A 108 22.60 0.74 5.78
N ARG A 109 21.38 0.21 6.01
CA ARG A 109 21.12 -1.12 6.60
C ARG A 109 21.80 -1.34 7.96
N THR A 110 21.95 -0.28 8.75
CA THR A 110 22.61 -0.30 10.07
C THR A 110 21.62 -0.37 11.23
N ILE A 111 20.45 0.24 11.06
CA ILE A 111 19.42 0.35 12.10
C ILE A 111 18.03 0.08 11.52
N CYS A 112 17.13 -0.46 12.33
CA CYS A 112 15.72 -0.56 12.00
C CYS A 112 15.02 0.73 12.44
N THR A 113 14.35 1.39 11.51
CA THR A 113 13.54 2.59 11.73
C THR A 113 12.07 2.26 11.54
N ASP A 114 11.17 2.95 12.25
CA ASP A 114 9.73 2.73 12.08
C ASP A 114 9.29 3.01 10.63
N LYS A 115 8.46 2.13 10.08
CA LYS A 115 7.93 2.30 8.71
C LYS A 115 7.08 3.57 8.64
N VAL A 116 7.22 4.30 7.54
CA VAL A 116 6.38 5.47 7.26
C VAL A 116 4.98 5.01 6.88
N ILE A 117 3.96 5.68 7.42
CA ILE A 117 2.56 5.42 7.10
C ILE A 117 2.15 6.30 5.92
N ILE A 118 1.77 5.69 4.80
CA ILE A 118 1.27 6.38 3.62
C ILE A 118 -0.25 6.21 3.49
N TYR A 119 -0.93 7.21 2.96
CA TYR A 119 -2.36 7.25 2.70
C TYR A 119 -2.64 8.27 1.61
N LEU A 120 -3.80 8.19 0.96
CA LEU A 120 -4.19 9.14 -0.09
C LEU A 120 -4.29 10.56 0.49
N SER A 121 -3.28 11.39 0.25
CA SER A 121 -3.14 12.69 0.88
C SER A 121 -3.60 13.85 -0.02
N TYR A 122 -4.11 14.92 0.57
CA TYR A 122 -4.40 16.18 -0.14
C TYR A 122 -3.14 16.85 -0.70
N HIS A 123 -1.96 16.50 -0.19
CA HIS A 123 -0.68 17.04 -0.65
C HIS A 123 -0.12 16.29 -1.87
N GLU A 124 -0.65 15.11 -2.18
CA GLU A 124 -0.26 14.34 -3.36
C GLU A 124 -1.08 14.76 -4.59
N PRO A 125 -0.52 14.67 -5.80
CA PRO A 125 -1.18 15.17 -7.02
C PRO A 125 -2.53 14.48 -7.28
N LEU A 126 -2.65 13.18 -6.97
CA LEU A 126 -3.87 12.42 -7.16
C LEU A 126 -4.96 12.83 -6.16
N GLY A 127 -4.63 12.96 -4.87
CA GLY A 127 -5.59 13.43 -3.86
C GLY A 127 -6.00 14.89 -4.09
N ALA A 128 -5.04 15.77 -4.43
CA ALA A 128 -5.31 17.17 -4.74
C ALA A 128 -6.24 17.34 -5.95
N SER A 129 -5.99 16.60 -7.03
CA SER A 129 -6.82 16.68 -8.25
C SER A 129 -8.25 16.17 -8.03
N LEU A 130 -8.43 15.06 -7.30
CA LEU A 130 -9.74 14.55 -6.93
C LEU A 130 -10.51 15.53 -6.04
N ALA A 131 -9.83 16.13 -5.05
CA ALA A 131 -10.44 17.12 -4.18
C ALA A 131 -10.88 18.38 -4.95
N LEU A 132 -10.02 18.90 -5.82
CA LEU A 132 -10.35 20.05 -6.67
C LEU A 132 -11.56 19.77 -7.55
N LEU A 133 -11.58 18.62 -8.23
CA LEU A 133 -12.67 18.23 -9.11
C LEU A 133 -13.99 18.07 -8.36
N SER A 134 -13.95 17.45 -7.18
CA SER A 134 -15.10 17.32 -6.27
C SER A 134 -15.68 18.69 -5.89
N VAL A 135 -14.83 19.64 -5.48
CA VAL A 135 -15.26 21.00 -5.10
C VAL A 135 -15.84 21.75 -6.29
N LEU A 136 -15.18 21.68 -7.46
CA LEU A 136 -15.67 22.32 -8.68
C LEU A 136 -17.07 21.80 -9.08
N PHE A 137 -17.28 20.48 -9.08
CA PHE A 137 -18.59 19.93 -9.39
C PHE A 137 -19.64 20.24 -8.32
N CYS A 138 -19.26 20.32 -7.04
CA CYS A 138 -20.14 20.78 -5.98
C CYS A 138 -20.60 22.23 -6.20
N ILE A 139 -19.70 23.12 -6.61
CA ILE A 139 -20.03 24.52 -6.95
C ILE A 139 -20.97 24.56 -8.16
N MET A 140 -20.65 23.83 -9.24
CA MET A 140 -21.48 23.79 -10.44
C MET A 140 -22.90 23.28 -10.15
N THR A 141 -23.03 22.22 -9.34
CA THR A 141 -24.34 21.71 -8.93
C THR A 141 -25.11 22.68 -8.04
N CYS A 142 -24.42 23.42 -7.17
CA CYS A 142 -25.05 24.51 -6.40
C CYS A 142 -25.59 25.63 -7.29
N LEU A 143 -24.84 26.01 -8.34
CA LEU A 143 -25.30 27.02 -9.32
C LEU A 143 -26.54 26.53 -10.06
N VAL A 144 -26.55 25.28 -10.53
CA VAL A 144 -27.72 24.68 -11.18
C VAL A 144 -28.92 24.63 -10.22
N LEU A 145 -28.72 24.22 -8.98
CA LEU A 145 -29.76 24.19 -7.95
C LEU A 145 -30.33 25.61 -7.67
N MET A 146 -29.47 26.62 -7.62
CA MET A 146 -29.88 28.02 -7.44
C MET A 146 -30.74 28.49 -8.62
N ILE A 147 -30.35 28.17 -9.86
CA ILE A 147 -31.12 28.48 -11.08
C ILE A 147 -32.49 27.79 -11.03
N PHE A 148 -32.53 26.48 -10.72
CA PHE A 148 -33.78 25.73 -10.58
C PHE A 148 -34.71 26.33 -9.53
N THR A 149 -34.15 26.78 -8.41
CA THR A 149 -34.91 27.40 -7.32
C THR A 149 -35.44 28.78 -7.71
N LYS A 150 -34.62 29.61 -8.38
CA LYS A 150 -35.02 30.94 -8.86
C LYS A 150 -36.15 30.85 -9.90
N TYR A 151 -36.06 29.90 -10.82
CA TYR A 151 -37.03 29.70 -11.90
C TYR A 151 -38.08 28.62 -11.59
N ARG A 152 -38.33 28.31 -10.31
CA ARG A 152 -39.21 27.20 -9.86
C ARG A 152 -40.65 27.25 -10.39
N ASN A 153 -41.11 28.42 -10.81
CA ASN A 153 -42.48 28.64 -11.28
C ASN A 153 -42.63 28.55 -12.81
N THR A 154 -41.52 28.44 -13.55
CA THR A 154 -41.54 28.31 -15.01
C THR A 154 -42.17 26.99 -15.45
N ALA A 155 -42.82 27.00 -16.62
CA ALA A 155 -43.46 25.82 -17.19
C ALA A 155 -42.48 24.66 -17.39
N VAL A 156 -41.23 24.97 -17.78
CA VAL A 156 -40.15 23.99 -17.95
C VAL A 156 -39.85 23.24 -16.65
N VAL A 157 -39.69 23.96 -15.53
CA VAL A 157 -39.37 23.35 -14.23
C VAL A 157 -40.57 22.57 -13.67
N LYS A 158 -41.80 23.07 -13.85
CA LYS A 158 -43.01 22.35 -13.44
C LYS A 158 -43.23 21.05 -14.21
N ALA A 159 -42.99 21.04 -15.52
CA ALA A 159 -43.13 19.85 -16.35
C ALA A 159 -42.11 18.75 -16.01
N ASN A 160 -40.93 19.13 -15.51
CA ASN A 160 -39.83 18.22 -15.20
C ASN A 160 -39.85 17.65 -13.77
N ASN A 161 -41.04 17.49 -13.17
CA ASN A 161 -41.25 17.00 -11.80
C ASN A 161 -40.27 17.63 -10.77
N ARG A 162 -40.67 18.80 -10.25
CA ARG A 162 -39.83 19.66 -9.39
C ARG A 162 -39.16 18.92 -8.24
N ASP A 163 -39.93 18.11 -7.51
CA ASP A 163 -39.45 17.42 -6.32
C ASP A 163 -38.31 16.46 -6.66
N LEU A 164 -38.48 15.67 -7.73
CA LEU A 164 -37.47 14.73 -8.20
C LEU A 164 -36.19 15.43 -8.65
N SER A 165 -36.33 16.56 -9.37
CA SER A 165 -35.18 17.36 -9.81
C SER A 165 -34.41 17.95 -8.62
N TYR A 166 -35.09 18.37 -7.56
CA TYR A 166 -34.43 18.81 -6.32
C TYR A 166 -33.71 17.67 -5.61
N ILE A 167 -34.36 16.50 -5.46
CA ILE A 167 -33.75 15.32 -4.84
C ILE A 167 -32.47 14.92 -5.60
N LEU A 168 -32.52 14.88 -6.92
CA LEU A 168 -31.37 14.57 -7.78
C LEU A 168 -30.22 15.58 -7.58
N LEU A 169 -30.49 16.89 -7.65
CA LEU A 169 -29.44 17.91 -7.54
C LEU A 169 -28.82 17.97 -6.14
N VAL A 170 -29.63 17.84 -5.09
CA VAL A 170 -29.14 17.83 -3.70
C VAL A 170 -28.31 16.58 -3.42
N SER A 171 -28.77 15.40 -3.85
CA SER A 171 -28.02 14.15 -3.70
C SER A 171 -26.71 14.15 -4.50
N LEU A 172 -26.71 14.68 -5.73
CA LEU A 172 -25.51 14.84 -6.55
C LEU A 172 -24.48 15.77 -5.88
N LYS A 173 -24.93 16.91 -5.32
CA LYS A 173 -24.07 17.82 -4.54
C LYS A 173 -23.41 17.08 -3.37
N ILE A 174 -24.20 16.34 -2.58
CA ILE A 174 -23.69 15.58 -1.43
C ILE A 174 -22.72 14.49 -1.92
N CYS A 175 -23.03 13.80 -3.03
CA CYS A 175 -22.18 12.78 -3.63
C CYS A 175 -20.79 13.32 -3.97
N PHE A 176 -20.70 14.53 -4.54
CA PHE A 176 -19.41 15.17 -4.79
C PHE A 176 -18.65 15.41 -3.50
N LEU A 177 -19.29 15.96 -2.46
CA LEU A 177 -18.68 16.17 -1.16
C LEU A 177 -18.22 14.87 -0.47
N CYS A 178 -18.95 13.76 -0.64
CA CYS A 178 -18.58 12.46 -0.07
C CYS A 178 -17.21 11.97 -0.55
N ASN A 179 -16.77 12.32 -1.76
CA ASN A 179 -15.43 11.96 -2.26
C ASN A 179 -14.31 12.50 -1.35
N LEU A 180 -14.51 13.65 -0.70
CA LEU A 180 -13.53 14.23 0.20
C LEU A 180 -13.30 13.38 1.46
N MET A 181 -14.28 12.54 1.86
CA MET A 181 -14.15 11.62 2.99
C MET A 181 -13.25 10.42 2.69
N PHE A 182 -12.98 10.14 1.41
CA PHE A 182 -12.05 9.10 0.99
C PHE A 182 -10.59 9.58 0.98
N ILE A 183 -10.35 10.89 1.10
CA ILE A 183 -9.02 11.51 1.07
C ILE A 183 -8.62 11.89 2.51
N GLY A 184 -7.38 11.56 2.89
CA GLY A 184 -6.81 11.84 4.19
C GLY A 184 -6.62 10.59 5.06
N HIS A 185 -6.22 10.82 6.31
CA HIS A 185 -5.88 9.72 7.21
C HIS A 185 -7.12 8.91 7.64
N PRO A 186 -7.13 7.57 7.48
CA PRO A 186 -8.26 6.75 7.83
C PRO A 186 -8.48 6.74 9.35
N ARG A 187 -9.62 7.27 9.79
CA ARG A 187 -10.10 7.17 11.17
C ARG A 187 -11.25 6.18 11.24
N HIS A 188 -11.48 5.59 12.40
CA HIS A 188 -12.58 4.65 12.59
C HIS A 188 -13.95 5.19 12.11
N VAL A 189 -14.25 6.45 12.41
CA VAL A 189 -15.49 7.11 11.99
C VAL A 189 -15.53 7.34 10.49
N THR A 190 -14.42 7.76 9.86
CA THR A 190 -14.40 7.99 8.40
C THR A 190 -14.49 6.67 7.63
N CYS A 191 -13.91 5.59 8.14
CA CYS A 191 -14.02 4.24 7.57
C CYS A 191 -15.46 3.74 7.51
N ILE A 192 -16.24 3.97 8.58
CA ILE A 192 -17.66 3.63 8.63
C ILE A 192 -18.46 4.50 7.67
N LEU A 193 -18.28 5.82 7.75
CA LEU A 193 -19.14 6.73 7.02
C LEU A 193 -18.85 6.74 5.51
N ARG A 194 -17.60 6.58 5.06
CA ARG A 194 -17.23 6.75 3.64
C ARG A 194 -18.09 5.87 2.72
N GLN A 195 -18.17 4.57 3.03
CA GLN A 195 -18.83 3.59 2.15
C GLN A 195 -20.35 3.63 2.32
N THR A 196 -20.82 3.75 3.56
CA THR A 196 -22.25 3.80 3.87
C THR A 196 -22.91 5.04 3.28
N VAL A 197 -22.31 6.22 3.50
CA VAL A 197 -22.85 7.49 2.98
C VAL A 197 -22.74 7.50 1.46
N PHE A 198 -21.61 7.08 0.88
CA PHE A 198 -21.47 7.00 -0.57
C PHE A 198 -22.53 6.07 -1.19
N GLY A 199 -22.68 4.85 -0.68
CA GLY A 199 -23.65 3.88 -1.20
C GLY A 199 -25.09 4.38 -1.13
N VAL A 200 -25.52 4.95 0.01
CA VAL A 200 -26.88 5.48 0.18
C VAL A 200 -27.13 6.68 -0.73
N ILE A 201 -26.22 7.67 -0.74
CA ILE A 201 -26.40 8.88 -1.55
C ILE A 201 -26.38 8.56 -3.03
N PHE A 202 -25.44 7.73 -3.48
CA PHE A 202 -25.35 7.36 -4.89
C PHE A 202 -26.58 6.52 -5.31
N SER A 203 -27.16 5.72 -4.41
CA SER A 203 -28.42 5.00 -4.68
C SER A 203 -29.61 5.96 -4.87
N ILE A 204 -29.68 7.02 -4.07
CA ILE A 204 -30.67 8.08 -4.23
C ILE A 204 -30.50 8.78 -5.60
N VAL A 205 -29.26 9.03 -6.03
CA VAL A 205 -28.98 9.61 -7.36
C VAL A 205 -29.49 8.70 -8.48
N ILE A 206 -29.08 7.43 -8.49
CA ILE A 206 -29.46 6.50 -9.58
C ILE A 206 -30.96 6.22 -9.56
N SER A 207 -31.56 6.00 -8.39
CA SER A 207 -33.01 5.82 -8.28
C SER A 207 -33.80 7.06 -8.71
N SER A 208 -33.26 8.26 -8.52
CA SER A 208 -33.87 9.49 -9.05
C SER A 208 -33.83 9.55 -10.58
N VAL A 209 -32.72 9.10 -11.19
CA VAL A 209 -32.61 8.96 -12.65
C VAL A 209 -33.58 7.90 -13.17
N LEU A 210 -33.66 6.74 -12.52
CA LEU A 210 -34.61 5.67 -12.83
C LEU A 210 -36.06 6.17 -12.75
N ALA A 211 -36.41 6.86 -11.67
CA ALA A 211 -37.74 7.42 -11.49
C ALA A 211 -38.06 8.43 -12.58
N LYS A 212 -37.07 9.21 -13.03
CA LYS A 212 -37.22 10.19 -14.12
C LYS A 212 -37.46 9.50 -15.46
N THR A 213 -36.70 8.45 -15.80
CA THR A 213 -36.88 7.69 -17.04
C THR A 213 -38.22 6.95 -17.06
N VAL A 214 -38.62 6.34 -15.94
CA VAL A 214 -39.95 5.73 -15.79
C VAL A 214 -41.06 6.76 -15.99
N THR A 215 -40.94 7.95 -15.41
CA THR A 215 -41.94 9.02 -15.57
C THR A 215 -42.11 9.42 -17.04
N VAL A 216 -41.02 9.47 -17.80
CA VAL A 216 -41.05 9.75 -19.25
C VAL A 216 -41.77 8.62 -20.01
N VAL A 217 -41.49 7.35 -19.70
CA VAL A 217 -42.17 6.20 -20.33
C VAL A 217 -43.66 6.18 -20.01
N ILE A 218 -44.05 6.46 -18.76
CA ILE A 218 -45.46 6.55 -18.36
C ILE A 218 -46.13 7.70 -19.13
N ALA A 219 -45.48 8.86 -19.28
CA ALA A 219 -45.99 9.99 -20.05
C ALA A 219 -46.28 9.62 -21.52
N PHE A 220 -45.35 8.93 -22.19
CA PHE A 220 -45.54 8.48 -23.56
C PHE A 220 -46.61 7.38 -23.71
N ASN A 221 -46.70 6.45 -22.77
CA ASN A 221 -47.70 5.37 -22.84
C ASN A 221 -49.10 5.82 -22.38
N ALA A 222 -49.21 6.91 -21.62
CA ALA A 222 -50.49 7.47 -21.19
C ALA A 222 -51.22 8.25 -22.30
N THR A 223 -50.51 8.68 -23.37
CA THR A 223 -51.15 9.31 -24.52
C THR A 223 -51.81 8.30 -25.47
N ARG A 224 -51.54 6.99 -25.32
CA ARG A 224 -52.21 5.94 -26.11
C ARG A 224 -53.66 5.73 -25.64
N PRO A 225 -54.65 5.68 -26.55
CA PRO A 225 -56.05 5.47 -26.19
C PRO A 225 -56.24 4.11 -25.49
N GLY A 226 -56.98 4.10 -24.37
CA GLY A 226 -57.24 2.89 -23.56
C GLY A 226 -56.20 2.57 -22.47
N SER A 227 -55.17 3.40 -22.28
CA SER A 227 -54.08 3.14 -21.34
C SER A 227 -54.46 3.36 -19.85
N LYS A 228 -54.38 2.29 -19.03
CA LYS A 228 -54.53 2.38 -17.57
C LYS A 228 -53.37 3.13 -16.88
N LEU A 229 -52.26 3.38 -17.59
CA LEU A 229 -51.10 4.11 -17.05
C LEU A 229 -51.39 5.59 -16.77
N LYS A 230 -52.48 6.15 -17.30
CA LYS A 230 -52.91 7.53 -17.01
C LYS A 230 -53.18 7.78 -15.52
N ASN A 231 -53.57 6.75 -14.76
CA ASN A 231 -53.77 6.85 -13.30
C ASN A 231 -52.47 6.95 -12.51
N TYR A 232 -51.33 6.58 -13.13
CA TYR A 232 -50.00 6.63 -12.54
C TYR A 232 -49.20 7.88 -12.98
N LEU A 233 -49.84 8.79 -13.73
CA LEU A 233 -49.26 10.07 -14.13
C LEU A 233 -49.23 11.01 -12.92
N GLY A 234 -48.14 10.98 -12.14
CA GLY A 234 -47.99 11.89 -11.01
C GLY A 234 -46.67 11.75 -10.25
N PRO A 235 -46.30 12.77 -9.46
CA PRO A 235 -45.04 12.79 -8.70
C PRO A 235 -44.96 11.72 -7.61
N ARG A 236 -46.11 11.19 -7.18
CA ARG A 236 -46.20 10.13 -6.17
C ARG A 236 -45.46 8.87 -6.59
N VAL A 237 -45.59 8.44 -7.86
CA VAL A 237 -44.93 7.22 -8.35
C VAL A 237 -43.42 7.38 -8.35
N SER A 238 -42.92 8.50 -8.89
CA SER A 238 -41.49 8.80 -8.94
C SER A 238 -40.86 8.86 -7.54
N ASN A 239 -41.52 9.54 -6.60
CA ASN A 239 -41.03 9.65 -5.21
C ASN A 239 -41.06 8.30 -4.49
N SER A 240 -42.10 7.48 -4.71
CA SER A 240 -42.16 6.13 -4.15
C SER A 240 -41.02 5.22 -4.65
N ILE A 241 -40.62 5.33 -5.92
CA ILE A 241 -39.48 4.58 -6.47
C ILE A 241 -38.19 4.96 -5.73
N VAL A 242 -37.91 6.26 -5.58
CA VAL A 242 -36.70 6.74 -4.87
C VAL A 242 -36.69 6.26 -3.43
N ILE A 243 -37.80 6.41 -2.70
CA ILE A 243 -37.92 5.98 -1.31
C ILE A 243 -37.69 4.46 -1.20
N PHE A 244 -38.37 3.66 -2.01
CA PHE A 244 -38.24 2.20 -1.99
C PHE A 244 -36.80 1.73 -2.26
N CYS A 245 -36.17 2.26 -3.33
CA CYS A 245 -34.78 1.91 -3.65
C CYS A 245 -33.81 2.35 -2.55
N SER A 246 -33.99 3.54 -1.99
CA SER A 246 -33.14 4.04 -0.92
C SER A 246 -33.26 3.22 0.37
N LEU A 247 -34.48 2.77 0.72
CA LEU A 247 -34.71 1.90 1.88
C LEU A 247 -34.00 0.55 1.74
N ILE A 248 -34.06 -0.06 0.55
CA ILE A 248 -33.32 -1.30 0.27
C ILE A 248 -31.82 -1.07 0.46
N GLN A 249 -31.27 0.03 -0.08
CA GLN A 249 -29.85 0.33 0.09
C GLN A 249 -29.48 0.55 1.57
N VAL A 250 -30.32 1.22 2.35
CA VAL A 250 -30.10 1.42 3.79
C VAL A 250 -30.10 0.08 4.53
N ILE A 251 -31.01 -0.85 4.18
CA ILE A 251 -31.05 -2.19 4.76
C ILE A 251 -29.76 -2.97 4.42
N ILE A 252 -29.30 -2.90 3.17
CA ILE A 252 -28.05 -3.55 2.74
C ILE A 252 -26.85 -2.96 3.51
N CYS A 253 -26.76 -1.63 3.62
CA CYS A 253 -25.68 -0.98 4.33
C CYS A 253 -25.70 -1.29 5.84
N THR A 254 -26.87 -1.26 6.49
CA THR A 254 -27.01 -1.51 7.94
C THR A 254 -26.76 -2.97 8.29
N SER A 255 -27.30 -3.92 7.53
CA SER A 255 -27.00 -5.35 7.68
C SER A 255 -25.51 -5.63 7.48
N GLY A 256 -24.86 -4.94 6.54
CA GLY A 256 -23.41 -4.94 6.42
C GLY A 256 -22.75 -4.47 7.71
N LEU A 257 -23.00 -3.24 8.14
CA LEU A 257 -22.36 -2.67 9.33
C LEU A 257 -22.50 -3.55 10.59
N ILE A 258 -23.63 -4.23 10.77
CA ILE A 258 -23.87 -5.15 11.91
C ILE A 258 -22.97 -6.39 11.83
N ASN A 259 -22.85 -7.00 10.64
CA ASN A 259 -22.11 -8.26 10.48
C ASN A 259 -20.59 -8.05 10.50
N SER A 260 -20.10 -6.96 9.91
CA SER A 260 -18.66 -6.69 9.79
C SER A 260 -18.40 -5.19 9.63
N PRO A 261 -18.31 -4.42 10.73
CA PRO A 261 -18.04 -2.99 10.64
C PRO A 261 -16.64 -2.74 10.04
N PRO A 262 -16.48 -1.75 9.14
CA PRO A 262 -15.18 -1.41 8.57
C PRO A 262 -14.28 -0.77 9.63
N PHE A 263 -12.99 -1.09 9.58
CA PHE A 263 -11.99 -0.61 10.55
C PHE A 263 -10.72 -0.17 9.83
N PRO A 264 -9.95 0.77 10.40
CA PRO A 264 -8.66 1.15 9.85
C PRO A 264 -7.68 -0.02 9.95
N TYR A 265 -7.01 -0.33 8.84
CA TYR A 265 -6.05 -1.41 8.72
C TYR A 265 -4.75 -0.87 8.14
N TYR A 266 -3.64 -1.43 8.61
CA TYR A 266 -2.29 -1.01 8.27
C TYR A 266 -1.62 -2.16 7.54
N ASN A 267 -1.64 -2.09 6.20
CA ASN A 267 -1.09 -3.13 5.36
C ASN A 267 0.44 -2.96 5.24
N THR A 268 1.18 -4.00 5.60
CA THR A 268 2.64 -4.06 5.55
C THR A 268 3.20 -4.81 4.34
N ASP A 269 2.32 -5.43 3.55
CA ASP A 269 2.70 -6.44 2.57
C ASP A 269 2.65 -5.89 1.13
N ASP A 270 1.88 -4.84 0.88
CA ASP A 270 1.70 -4.25 -0.46
C ASP A 270 2.95 -3.52 -0.97
N ILE A 271 3.60 -2.74 -0.11
CA ILE A 271 4.75 -1.91 -0.50
C ILE A 271 5.89 -2.13 0.51
N VAL A 272 7.01 -2.58 -0.03
CA VAL A 272 8.24 -2.85 0.70
C VAL A 272 8.73 -1.58 1.40
N GLY A 273 8.83 -1.64 2.73
CA GLY A 273 9.38 -0.57 3.56
C GLY A 273 8.44 0.56 3.97
N VAL A 274 7.15 0.46 3.65
CA VAL A 274 6.12 1.40 4.12
C VAL A 274 4.93 0.65 4.70
N ILE A 275 4.08 1.38 5.42
CA ILE A 275 2.78 0.90 5.90
C ILE A 275 1.71 1.65 5.12
N VAL A 276 0.85 0.93 4.41
CA VAL A 276 -0.31 1.54 3.74
C VAL A 276 -1.45 1.60 4.74
N ALA A 277 -1.87 2.82 5.11
CA ALA A 277 -3.05 3.02 5.94
C ALA A 277 -4.29 3.09 5.06
N GLU A 278 -5.13 2.08 5.19
CA GLU A 278 -6.39 1.95 4.49
C GLU A 278 -7.52 1.66 5.47
N CYS A 279 -8.78 1.68 5.02
CA CYS A 279 -9.84 1.07 5.81
C CYS A 279 -10.11 -0.29 5.20
N HIS A 280 -9.96 -1.33 6.01
CA HIS A 280 -10.46 -2.64 5.65
C HIS A 280 -11.96 -2.52 5.45
N GLU A 281 -12.41 -2.91 4.26
CA GLU A 281 -13.79 -2.78 3.89
C GLU A 281 -14.67 -3.71 4.70
N HIS A 282 -15.97 -3.49 4.55
CA HIS A 282 -16.99 -4.43 4.98
C HIS A 282 -16.68 -5.86 4.49
N SER A 283 -17.32 -6.89 5.06
CA SER A 283 -17.19 -8.26 4.54
C SER A 283 -17.34 -8.27 3.02
N ARG A 284 -16.48 -9.02 2.32
CA ARG A 284 -16.45 -9.08 0.83
C ARG A 284 -17.86 -9.16 0.24
N TYR A 285 -18.72 -9.98 0.86
CA TYR A 285 -20.11 -10.13 0.47
C TYR A 285 -20.91 -8.83 0.50
N GLY A 286 -20.91 -8.08 1.61
CA GLY A 286 -21.73 -6.87 1.67
C GLY A 286 -21.18 -5.73 0.82
N PHE A 287 -19.86 -5.66 0.56
CA PHE A 287 -19.31 -4.74 -0.43
C PHE A 287 -19.88 -5.04 -1.83
N TYR A 288 -19.87 -6.31 -2.24
CA TYR A 288 -20.48 -6.73 -3.50
C TYR A 288 -22.00 -6.56 -3.53
N CYS A 289 -22.71 -6.72 -2.41
CA CYS A 289 -24.15 -6.45 -2.35
C CYS A 289 -24.46 -4.97 -2.59
N ILE A 290 -23.70 -4.05 -1.98
CA ILE A 290 -23.84 -2.61 -2.20
C ILE A 290 -23.61 -2.28 -3.67
N LEU A 291 -22.46 -2.70 -4.23
CA LEU A 291 -22.15 -2.42 -5.64
C LEU A 291 -23.13 -3.10 -6.61
N GLY A 292 -23.54 -4.34 -6.31
CA GLY A 292 -24.47 -5.11 -7.12
C GLY A 292 -25.85 -4.49 -7.22
N PHE A 293 -26.40 -3.99 -6.09
CA PHE A 293 -27.67 -3.27 -6.12
C PHE A 293 -27.58 -1.98 -6.93
N MET A 294 -26.47 -1.26 -6.81
CA MET A 294 -26.21 -0.03 -7.55
C MET A 294 -26.07 -0.28 -9.05
N GLY A 295 -25.35 -1.34 -9.42
CA GLY A 295 -25.25 -1.82 -10.80
C GLY A 295 -26.61 -2.25 -11.36
N LEU A 296 -27.45 -2.93 -10.56
CA LEU A 296 -28.80 -3.30 -10.95
C LEU A 296 -29.68 -2.07 -11.24
N LEU A 297 -29.67 -1.07 -10.34
CA LEU A 297 -30.39 0.19 -10.54
C LEU A 297 -29.92 0.92 -11.81
N ALA A 298 -28.61 0.95 -12.05
CA ALA A 298 -28.03 1.57 -13.25
C ALA A 298 -28.44 0.81 -14.53
N ALA A 299 -28.39 -0.52 -14.53
CA ALA A 299 -28.78 -1.35 -15.65
C ALA A 299 -30.28 -1.20 -15.97
N LEU A 300 -31.14 -1.22 -14.95
CA LEU A 300 -32.58 -0.98 -15.12
C LEU A 300 -32.84 0.43 -15.69
N SER A 301 -32.13 1.44 -15.18
CA SER A 301 -32.24 2.82 -15.68
C SER A 301 -31.87 2.90 -17.15
N PHE A 302 -30.78 2.23 -17.55
CA PHE A 302 -30.31 2.19 -18.92
C PHE A 302 -31.29 1.47 -19.86
N ILE A 303 -31.78 0.29 -19.47
CA ILE A 303 -32.75 -0.49 -20.26
C ILE A 303 -34.03 0.32 -20.48
N ILE A 304 -34.57 0.95 -19.43
CA ILE A 304 -35.78 1.76 -19.54
C ILE A 304 -35.54 3.01 -20.40
N ALA A 305 -34.38 3.66 -20.25
CA ALA A 305 -34.01 4.79 -21.09
C ALA A 305 -33.89 4.40 -22.57
N PHE A 306 -33.39 3.21 -22.87
CA PHE A 306 -33.31 2.68 -24.23
C PHE A 306 -34.71 2.47 -24.83
N PHE A 307 -35.66 1.90 -24.09
CA PHE A 307 -37.04 1.74 -24.56
C PHE A 307 -37.83 3.06 -24.65
N ALA A 308 -37.39 4.10 -23.95
CA ALA A 308 -38.02 5.41 -23.97
C ALA A 308 -37.60 6.28 -25.17
N ARG A 309 -36.49 5.94 -25.82
CA ARG A 309 -35.95 6.63 -26.99
C ARG A 309 -36.47 5.99 -28.27
#